data_AF-A0A7C8N9N8-F1
#
_entry.id   AF-A0A7C8N9N8-F1
#
_cell.length_a   1.000
_cell.length_b   1.000
_cell.length_c   1.000
_cell.angle_alpha   90.00
_cell.angle_beta   90.00
_cell.angle_gamma   90.00
#
_symmetry.space_group_name_H-M   'P 1'
#
loop_
_entity.id
_entity.type
_entity.pdbx_description
1 polymer ?
#
loop_
_entity_poly.entity_id
_entity_poly.type
_entity_poly.pdbx_seq_one_letter_code
_entity_poly.pdbx_strand_id
1 'polypeptide(L)'
;MTDDPENIKAIQETQFPEFAKSEEQHKIFQTIFGDAIFGMNGEQWRAEAALYRVHLSHIRNSNLSITEKHVISSFLLLDNDAVDAVDVFDRLQLDVVTEVFLGESANSLTSNQQQFRTAMETLQKIACLRQLLGKVGVWLHDKYLAPQAVEYIQDYQKTMAEKAFSRMSDPEASPICFIDDLIRRGKNRRDIMNAVTSTLSAGKDPSATTLAFAFYEIAKRPHVFAKMKAEVQEQRHRVKYTTDLG
;
A
#
# COMPACT_ATOMS: atom_id res chain seq x y z
N MET A 1 13.27 24.84 -1.98
CA MET A 1 12.03 24.28 -2.53
C MET A 1 11.64 25.10 -3.75
N THR A 2 11.16 24.47 -4.82
CA THR A 2 10.71 25.12 -6.07
C THR A 2 9.26 24.74 -6.33
N ASP A 3 8.45 25.69 -6.79
CA ASP A 3 7.07 25.53 -7.26
C ASP A 3 6.93 25.76 -8.78
N ASP A 4 8.02 26.13 -9.45
CA ASP A 4 8.09 26.27 -10.91
C ASP A 4 7.81 24.94 -11.64
N PRO A 5 6.81 24.87 -12.54
CA PRO A 5 6.50 23.69 -13.33
C PRO A 5 7.68 23.14 -14.14
N GLU A 6 8.54 23.99 -14.70
CA GLU A 6 9.69 23.55 -15.48
C GLU A 6 10.72 22.83 -14.61
N ASN A 7 10.93 23.32 -13.38
CA ASN A 7 11.80 22.64 -12.42
C ASN A 7 11.20 21.32 -11.94
N ILE A 8 9.88 21.25 -11.72
CA ILE A 8 9.19 20.00 -11.36
C ILE A 8 9.33 18.98 -12.49
N LYS A 9 9.14 19.40 -13.74
CA LYS A 9 9.33 18.57 -14.93
C LYS A 9 10.78 18.11 -15.07
N ALA A 10 11.75 18.99 -14.80
CA ALA A 10 13.16 18.64 -14.78
C ALA A 10 13.45 17.51 -13.77
N ILE A 11 12.98 17.67 -12.54
CA ILE A 11 13.24 16.70 -11.46
C ILE A 11 12.52 15.37 -11.71
N GLN A 12 11.26 15.39 -12.17
CA GLN A 12 10.41 14.19 -12.25
C GLN A 12 10.50 13.44 -13.59
N GLU A 13 10.89 14.11 -14.68
CA GLU A 13 10.85 13.55 -16.03
C GLU A 13 12.18 13.69 -16.77
N THR A 14 12.61 14.91 -17.11
CA THR A 14 13.67 15.11 -18.11
C THR A 14 15.08 14.88 -17.56
N GLN A 15 15.32 15.22 -16.30
CA GLN A 15 16.60 15.04 -15.60
C GLN A 15 16.50 14.06 -14.43
N PHE A 16 15.48 13.19 -14.40
CA PHE A 16 15.28 12.20 -13.34
C PHE A 16 16.55 11.42 -12.91
N PRO A 17 17.45 11.00 -13.82
CA PRO A 17 18.70 10.31 -13.42
C PRO A 17 19.64 11.16 -12.57
N GLU A 18 19.62 12.49 -12.71
CA GLU A 18 20.46 13.42 -11.95
C GLU A 18 19.98 13.57 -10.50
N PHE A 19 18.70 13.28 -10.24
CA PHE A 19 18.06 13.36 -8.92
C PHE A 19 17.88 11.97 -8.28
N ALA A 20 18.78 11.04 -8.58
CA ALA A 20 18.79 9.71 -7.97
C ALA A 20 18.91 9.80 -6.44
N LYS A 21 18.26 8.86 -5.74
CA LYS A 21 18.35 8.78 -4.27
C LYS A 21 19.79 8.48 -3.87
N SER A 22 20.26 9.15 -2.81
CA SER A 22 21.61 8.93 -2.27
C SER A 22 21.79 7.53 -1.67
N GLU A 23 23.04 7.06 -1.62
CA GLU A 23 23.37 5.79 -0.97
C GLU A 23 23.07 5.84 0.54
N GLU A 24 23.24 7.00 1.16
CA GLU A 24 22.88 7.23 2.56
C GLU A 24 21.38 7.05 2.80
N GLN A 25 20.52 7.61 1.95
CA GLN A 25 19.07 7.40 2.03
C GLN A 25 18.73 5.92 1.86
N HIS A 26 19.34 5.26 0.88
CA HIS A 26 19.14 3.83 0.67
C HIS A 26 19.49 3.02 1.93
N LYS A 27 20.66 3.27 2.55
CA LYS A 27 21.10 2.61 3.79
C LYS A 27 20.19 2.89 4.99
N ILE A 28 19.69 4.12 5.12
CA ILE A 28 18.81 4.50 6.22
C ILE A 28 17.48 3.75 6.14
N PHE A 29 16.91 3.64 4.93
CA PHE A 29 15.62 2.99 4.72
C PHE A 29 15.70 1.48 4.42
N GLN A 30 16.92 0.92 4.33
CA GLN A 30 17.14 -0.49 3.98
C GLN A 30 16.43 -1.46 4.93
N THR A 31 16.29 -1.13 6.22
CA THR A 31 15.60 -1.99 7.17
C THR A 31 14.11 -2.15 6.85
N ILE A 32 13.47 -1.12 6.30
CA ILE A 32 12.02 -1.10 6.01
C ILE A 32 11.75 -1.62 4.60
N PHE A 33 12.46 -1.04 3.61
CA PHE A 33 12.19 -1.30 2.20
C PHE A 33 13.13 -2.31 1.57
N GLY A 34 14.27 -2.62 2.21
CA GLY A 34 15.33 -3.37 1.56
C GLY A 34 15.68 -2.76 0.21
N ASP A 35 15.77 -3.63 -0.79
CA ASP A 35 15.98 -3.27 -2.20
C ASP A 35 14.64 -3.18 -2.96
N ALA A 36 13.54 -2.80 -2.31
CA ALA A 36 12.26 -2.59 -3.00
C ALA A 36 12.29 -1.38 -3.93
N ILE A 37 11.21 -1.17 -4.70
CA ILE A 37 11.03 -0.05 -5.62
C ILE A 37 11.38 1.33 -5.02
N PHE A 38 11.18 1.54 -3.71
CA PHE A 38 11.53 2.78 -3.03
C PHE A 38 13.05 2.98 -2.83
N GLY A 39 13.80 1.89 -2.67
CA GLY A 39 15.26 1.90 -2.52
C GLY A 39 16.01 1.87 -3.85
N MET A 40 15.36 1.54 -4.97
CA MET A 40 15.98 1.44 -6.29
C MET A 40 16.13 2.80 -6.99
N ASN A 41 17.09 2.84 -7.93
CA ASN A 41 17.33 3.95 -8.85
C ASN A 41 17.48 3.44 -10.30
N GLY A 42 17.43 4.36 -11.26
CA GLY A 42 17.79 4.09 -12.65
C GLY A 42 16.99 2.98 -13.32
N GLU A 43 17.69 2.09 -14.03
CA GLU A 43 17.08 1.03 -14.85
C GLU A 43 16.38 -0.04 -14.02
N GLN A 44 16.91 -0.37 -12.84
CA GLN A 44 16.29 -1.31 -11.89
C GLN A 44 14.91 -0.80 -11.44
N TRP A 45 14.82 0.48 -11.08
CA TRP A 45 13.55 1.10 -10.72
C TRP A 45 12.56 1.07 -11.90
N ARG A 46 13.01 1.38 -13.13
CA ARG A 46 12.12 1.36 -14.31
C ARG A 46 11.57 -0.04 -14.58
N ALA A 47 12.42 -1.07 -14.51
CA ALA A 47 12.01 -2.46 -14.66
C ALA A 47 10.98 -2.87 -13.61
N GLU A 48 11.23 -2.55 -12.34
CA GLU A 48 10.28 -2.87 -11.25
C GLU A 48 8.96 -2.09 -11.41
N ALA A 49 9.03 -0.79 -11.72
CA ALA A 49 7.84 0.04 -11.94
C ALA A 49 6.98 -0.47 -13.11
N ALA A 50 7.59 -0.98 -14.18
CA ALA A 50 6.86 -1.58 -15.29
C ALA A 50 6.07 -2.83 -14.84
N LEU A 51 6.63 -3.65 -13.95
CA LEU A 51 5.94 -4.81 -13.39
C LEU A 51 4.71 -4.39 -12.56
N TYR A 52 4.87 -3.43 -11.66
CA TYR A 52 3.78 -2.89 -10.85
C TYR A 52 2.68 -2.28 -11.73
N ARG A 53 3.03 -1.51 -12.77
CA ARG A 53 2.06 -0.93 -13.71
C ARG A 53 1.19 -1.97 -14.39
N VAL A 54 1.79 -3.06 -14.87
CA VAL A 54 1.03 -4.14 -15.50
C VAL A 54 0.01 -4.72 -14.52
N HIS A 55 0.42 -5.03 -13.29
CA HIS A 55 -0.49 -5.58 -12.30
C HIS A 55 -1.61 -4.58 -11.92
N LEU A 56 -1.26 -3.32 -11.66
CA LEU A 56 -2.23 -2.28 -11.27
C LEU A 56 -3.20 -1.91 -12.41
N SER A 57 -2.79 -2.06 -13.67
CA SER A 57 -3.66 -1.81 -14.83
C SER A 57 -4.75 -2.87 -15.01
N HIS A 58 -4.51 -4.08 -14.47
CA HIS A 58 -5.46 -5.19 -14.54
C HIS A 58 -6.24 -5.33 -13.23
N ILE A 59 -7.35 -4.61 -13.11
CA ILE A 59 -8.29 -4.79 -12.00
C ILE A 59 -9.02 -6.13 -12.19
N ARG A 60 -8.74 -7.07 -11.30
CA ARG A 60 -9.41 -8.39 -11.28
C ARG A 60 -10.83 -8.21 -10.72
N ASN A 61 -11.80 -8.95 -11.23
CA ASN A 61 -13.17 -8.92 -10.68
C ASN A 61 -13.20 -9.27 -9.19
N SER A 62 -12.30 -10.15 -8.73
CA SER A 62 -12.11 -10.47 -7.31
C SER A 62 -11.78 -9.25 -6.46
N ASN A 63 -11.04 -8.27 -6.98
CA ASN A 63 -10.63 -7.09 -6.23
C ASN A 63 -11.84 -6.24 -5.82
N LEU A 64 -12.87 -6.16 -6.69
CA LEU A 64 -14.10 -5.44 -6.38
C LEU A 64 -14.87 -6.13 -5.26
N SER A 65 -15.05 -7.45 -5.34
CA SER A 65 -15.75 -8.22 -4.30
C SER A 65 -15.02 -8.18 -2.95
N ILE A 66 -13.69 -8.25 -2.95
CA ILE A 66 -12.85 -8.11 -1.74
C ILE A 66 -13.02 -6.71 -1.15
N THR A 67 -12.98 -5.67 -1.99
CA THR A 67 -13.13 -4.28 -1.53
C THR A 67 -14.52 -4.04 -0.96
N GLU A 68 -15.58 -4.51 -1.63
CA GLU A 68 -16.97 -4.38 -1.18
C GLU A 68 -17.19 -5.05 0.19
N LYS A 69 -16.67 -6.28 0.36
CA LYS A 69 -16.70 -7.00 1.65
C LYS A 69 -16.14 -6.14 2.78
N HIS A 70 -14.94 -5.57 2.61
CA HIS A 70 -14.30 -4.77 3.67
C HIS A 70 -14.98 -3.41 3.87
N VAL A 71 -15.48 -2.77 2.81
CA VAL A 71 -16.25 -1.53 2.90
C VAL A 71 -17.52 -1.75 3.73
N ILE A 72 -18.25 -2.83 3.50
CA ILE A 72 -19.43 -3.19 4.31
C ILE A 72 -19.03 -3.37 5.78
N SER A 73 -17.94 -4.09 6.07
CA SER A 73 -17.43 -4.24 7.43
C SER A 73 -17.05 -2.90 8.08
N SER A 74 -16.50 -1.96 7.32
CA SER A 74 -16.16 -0.62 7.81
C SER A 74 -17.38 0.20 8.21
N PHE A 75 -18.50 0.07 7.48
CA PHE A 75 -19.74 0.78 7.83
C PHE A 75 -20.33 0.32 9.16
N LEU A 76 -20.18 -0.96 9.52
CA LEU A 76 -20.61 -1.47 10.83
C LEU A 76 -19.85 -0.81 11.99
N LEU A 77 -18.60 -0.40 11.76
CA LEU A 77 -17.82 0.34 12.76
C LEU A 77 -18.23 1.80 12.81
N LEU A 78 -18.46 2.43 11.65
CA LEU A 78 -18.85 3.85 11.55
C LEU A 78 -20.26 4.15 12.11
N ASP A 79 -21.13 3.15 12.22
CA ASP A 79 -22.49 3.30 12.77
C ASP A 79 -22.50 3.46 14.31
N ASN A 80 -21.35 3.32 14.98
CA ASN A 80 -21.26 3.51 16.43
C ASN A 80 -21.02 4.98 16.80
N ASP A 81 -21.75 5.46 17.82
CA ASP A 81 -21.59 6.81 18.36
C ASP A 81 -20.21 6.94 19.05
N ALA A 82 -19.28 7.67 18.42
CA ALA A 82 -17.90 7.99 18.84
C ALA A 82 -16.75 7.17 18.23
N VAL A 83 -16.76 6.96 16.91
CA VAL A 83 -15.63 6.34 16.19
C VAL A 83 -14.83 7.38 15.40
N ASP A 84 -13.50 7.30 15.50
CA ASP A 84 -12.58 8.05 14.65
C ASP A 84 -12.60 7.46 13.23
N ALA A 85 -13.16 8.21 12.29
CA ALA A 85 -13.27 7.80 10.89
C ALA A 85 -11.89 7.55 10.26
N VAL A 86 -10.84 8.29 10.67
CA VAL A 86 -9.48 8.10 10.16
C VAL A 86 -8.97 6.71 10.53
N ASP A 87 -9.18 6.29 11.78
CA ASP A 87 -8.79 4.96 12.25
C ASP A 87 -9.55 3.85 11.52
N VAL A 88 -10.85 4.03 11.24
CA VAL A 88 -11.62 3.07 10.45
C VAL A 88 -11.11 2.97 9.01
N PHE A 89 -10.86 4.10 8.35
CA PHE A 89 -10.32 4.09 6.98
C PHE A 89 -8.91 3.51 6.91
N ASP A 90 -8.09 3.69 7.95
CA ASP A 90 -6.77 3.07 8.04
C ASP A 90 -6.86 1.54 8.09
N ARG A 91 -7.74 1.01 8.95
CA ARG A 91 -8.00 -0.43 9.06
C ARG A 91 -8.59 -1.01 7.79
N LEU A 92 -9.58 -0.32 7.21
CA LEU A 92 -10.19 -0.69 5.91
C LEU A 92 -9.11 -0.81 4.84
N GLN A 93 -8.25 0.19 4.73
CA GLN A 93 -7.23 0.19 3.69
C GLN A 93 -6.18 -0.90 3.92
N LEU A 94 -5.79 -1.17 5.17
CA LEU A 94 -4.88 -2.27 5.47
C LEU A 94 -5.48 -3.62 5.04
N ASP A 95 -6.75 -3.87 5.35
CA ASP A 95 -7.44 -5.12 5.00
C ASP A 95 -7.62 -5.30 3.49
N VAL A 96 -7.98 -4.22 2.78
CA VAL A 96 -8.08 -4.24 1.31
C VAL A 96 -6.72 -4.49 0.67
N VAL A 97 -5.67 -3.77 1.08
CA VAL A 97 -4.34 -3.90 0.48
C VAL A 97 -3.75 -5.28 0.76
N THR A 98 -3.89 -5.80 1.98
CA THR A 98 -3.37 -7.13 2.33
C THR A 98 -4.09 -8.24 1.59
N GLU A 99 -5.42 -8.21 1.51
CA GLU A 99 -6.18 -9.26 0.80
C GLU A 99 -5.96 -9.19 -0.73
N VAL A 100 -5.94 -7.98 -1.33
CA VAL A 100 -5.74 -7.82 -2.78
C VAL A 100 -4.31 -8.15 -3.22
N PHE A 101 -3.30 -7.65 -2.49
CA PHE A 101 -1.91 -7.77 -2.95
C PHE A 101 -1.16 -8.98 -2.36
N LEU A 102 -1.53 -9.42 -1.15
CA LEU A 102 -0.86 -10.53 -0.45
C LEU A 102 -1.69 -11.81 -0.39
N GLY A 103 -2.98 -11.73 -0.73
CA GLY A 103 -3.92 -12.85 -0.80
C GLY A 103 -4.57 -13.22 0.54
N GLU A 104 -4.26 -12.50 1.62
CA GLU A 104 -4.83 -12.73 2.95
C GLU A 104 -5.01 -11.39 3.67
N SER A 105 -6.19 -11.16 4.25
CA SER A 105 -6.47 -9.94 5.02
C SER A 105 -5.72 -9.94 6.36
N ALA A 106 -5.23 -8.76 6.76
CA ALA A 106 -4.75 -8.53 8.13
C ALA A 106 -5.86 -8.59 9.19
N ASN A 107 -7.13 -8.56 8.77
CA ASN A 107 -8.31 -8.55 9.65
C ASN A 107 -8.24 -7.45 10.72
N SER A 108 -7.71 -6.28 10.35
CA SER A 108 -7.52 -5.12 11.20
C SER A 108 -8.85 -4.50 11.64
N LEU A 109 -9.89 -4.58 10.79
CA LEU A 109 -11.25 -4.17 11.13
C LEU A 109 -11.86 -5.00 12.28
N THR A 110 -11.50 -6.28 12.42
CA THR A 110 -12.09 -7.18 13.43
C THR A 110 -11.20 -7.41 14.65
N SER A 111 -9.88 -7.44 14.48
CA SER A 111 -8.93 -7.84 15.54
C SER A 111 -8.47 -6.67 16.42
N ASN A 112 -8.65 -5.41 15.99
CA ASN A 112 -8.07 -4.21 16.64
C ASN A 112 -6.54 -4.28 16.85
N GLN A 113 -5.86 -5.26 16.25
CA GLN A 113 -4.42 -5.44 16.36
C GLN A 113 -3.74 -4.68 15.22
N GLN A 114 -3.08 -3.58 15.58
CA GLN A 114 -2.35 -2.71 14.66
C GLN A 114 -0.82 -2.90 14.78
N GLN A 115 -0.36 -4.11 15.12
CA GLN A 115 1.07 -4.37 15.39
C GLN A 115 1.98 -4.01 14.20
N PHE A 116 1.56 -4.36 12.97
CA PHE A 116 2.26 -3.97 11.75
C PHE A 116 2.35 -2.45 11.59
N ARG A 117 1.25 -1.74 11.83
CA ARG A 117 1.20 -0.28 11.77
C ARG A 117 2.16 0.35 12.79
N THR A 118 2.08 -0.07 14.04
CA THR A 118 2.94 0.45 15.12
C THR A 118 4.43 0.24 14.81
N ALA A 119 4.79 -0.95 14.30
CA ALA A 119 6.16 -1.24 13.91
C ALA A 119 6.61 -0.37 12.74
N MET A 120 5.80 -0.25 11.69
CA MET A 120 6.08 0.61 10.53
C MET A 120 6.24 2.08 10.91
N GLU A 121 5.30 2.63 11.68
CA GLU A 121 5.36 4.04 12.12
C GLU A 121 6.60 4.32 12.97
N THR A 122 6.98 3.39 13.85
CA THR A 122 8.19 3.52 14.68
C THR A 122 9.44 3.57 13.81
N LEU A 123 9.58 2.65 12.87
CA LEU A 123 10.74 2.59 11.97
C LEU A 123 10.79 3.79 11.03
N GLN A 124 9.66 4.22 10.47
CA GLN A 124 9.60 5.40 9.60
C GLN A 124 10.00 6.68 10.35
N LYS A 125 9.51 6.87 11.59
CA LYS A 125 9.91 8.02 12.42
C LYS A 125 11.42 8.03 12.68
N ILE A 126 12.01 6.88 13.00
CA ILE A 126 13.45 6.72 13.19
C ILE A 126 14.20 7.02 11.89
N ALA A 127 13.78 6.47 10.76
CA ALA A 127 14.41 6.69 9.46
C ALA A 127 14.37 8.17 9.05
N CYS A 128 13.23 8.84 9.22
CA CYS A 128 13.08 10.29 8.97
C CYS A 128 14.03 11.12 9.84
N LEU A 129 14.14 10.80 11.15
CA LEU A 129 15.06 11.48 12.05
C LEU A 129 16.52 11.26 11.63
N ARG A 130 16.89 10.02 11.29
CA ARG A 130 18.24 9.67 10.83
C ARG A 130 18.62 10.39 9.54
N GLN A 131 17.67 10.62 8.64
CA GLN A 131 17.90 11.38 7.41
C GLN A 131 18.33 12.83 7.70
N LEU A 132 17.81 13.45 8.77
CA LEU A 132 18.23 14.80 9.20
C LEU A 132 19.67 14.83 9.73
N LEU A 133 20.21 13.69 10.18
CA LEU A 133 21.58 13.57 10.69
C LEU A 133 22.62 13.32 9.58
N GLY A 134 22.17 13.20 8.32
CA GLY A 134 23.04 12.95 7.17
C GLY A 134 23.92 11.71 7.36
N LYS A 135 25.24 11.85 7.14
CA LYS A 135 26.20 10.74 7.21
C LYS A 135 26.26 10.07 8.59
N VAL A 136 25.98 10.80 9.67
CA VAL A 136 25.96 10.24 11.04
C VAL A 136 24.78 9.28 11.22
N GLY A 137 23.64 9.57 10.57
CA GLY A 137 22.45 8.73 10.62
C GLY A 137 22.64 7.32 10.07
N VAL A 138 23.62 7.12 9.18
CA VAL A 138 23.96 5.80 8.62
C VAL A 138 24.55 4.87 9.69
N TRP A 139 25.28 5.40 10.67
CA TRP A 139 25.94 4.61 11.72
C TRP A 139 24.97 4.13 12.81
N LEU A 140 23.82 4.78 12.94
CA LEU A 140 22.77 4.42 13.88
C LEU A 140 21.87 3.35 13.26
N HIS A 141 22.10 2.07 13.57
CA HIS A 141 21.23 1.00 13.04
C HIS A 141 19.88 0.91 13.77
N ASP A 142 18.82 0.67 13.00
CA ASP A 142 17.44 0.56 13.53
C ASP A 142 17.30 -0.56 14.56
N LYS A 143 18.11 -1.63 14.46
CA LYS A 143 18.14 -2.72 15.45
C LYS A 143 18.50 -2.26 16.86
N TYR A 144 19.29 -1.20 16.99
CA TYR A 144 19.64 -0.65 18.31
C TYR A 144 18.58 0.31 18.84
N LEU A 145 17.83 0.96 17.94
CA LEU A 145 16.82 1.95 18.29
C LEU A 145 15.44 1.33 18.54
N ALA A 146 15.06 0.32 17.76
CA ALA A 146 13.76 -0.35 17.83
C ALA A 146 13.86 -1.84 17.43
N PRO A 147 14.56 -2.69 18.20
CA PRO A 147 14.78 -4.11 17.87
C PRO A 147 13.47 -4.87 17.64
N GLN A 148 12.47 -4.66 18.50
CA GLN A 148 11.16 -5.32 18.43
C GLN A 148 10.41 -4.99 17.14
N ALA A 149 10.48 -3.73 16.68
CA ALA A 149 9.81 -3.32 15.44
C ALA A 149 10.51 -3.92 14.21
N VAL A 150 11.84 -3.96 14.22
CA VAL A 150 12.62 -4.60 13.15
C VAL A 150 12.30 -6.09 13.07
N GLU A 151 12.32 -6.79 14.20
CA GLU A 151 12.03 -8.22 14.26
C GLU A 151 10.61 -8.52 13.77
N TYR A 152 9.62 -7.73 14.22
CA TYR A 152 8.23 -7.89 13.77
C TYR A 152 8.08 -7.74 12.25
N ILE A 153 8.65 -6.69 11.64
CA ILE A 153 8.53 -6.49 10.19
C ILE A 153 9.22 -7.60 9.42
N GLN A 154 10.40 -8.04 9.87
CA GLN A 154 11.13 -9.13 9.23
C GLN A 154 10.38 -10.46 9.31
N ASP A 155 9.80 -10.77 10.46
CA ASP A 155 9.00 -11.98 10.65
C ASP A 155 7.69 -11.93 9.84
N TYR A 156 7.03 -10.77 9.80
CA TYR A 156 5.84 -10.55 8.99
C TYR A 156 6.14 -10.74 7.48
N GLN A 157 7.21 -10.11 6.98
CA GLN A 157 7.67 -10.28 5.59
C GLN A 157 7.96 -11.75 5.28
N LYS A 158 8.68 -12.43 6.18
CA LYS A 158 9.06 -13.83 6.03
C LYS A 158 7.83 -14.73 5.97
N THR A 159 6.88 -14.54 6.89
CA THR A 159 5.63 -15.29 6.98
C THR A 159 4.79 -15.09 5.72
N MET A 160 4.62 -13.85 5.25
CA MET A 160 3.87 -13.57 4.02
C MET A 160 4.53 -14.18 2.78
N ALA A 161 5.86 -14.09 2.68
CA ALA A 161 6.59 -14.71 1.58
C ALA A 161 6.45 -16.24 1.61
N GLU A 162 6.61 -16.88 2.77
CA GLU A 162 6.42 -18.33 2.95
C GLU A 162 5.04 -18.78 2.49
N LYS A 163 3.98 -18.10 2.95
CA LYS A 163 2.60 -18.38 2.54
C LYS A 163 2.43 -18.27 1.02
N ALA A 164 3.00 -17.25 0.39
CA ALA A 164 2.92 -17.07 -1.06
C ALA A 164 3.64 -18.19 -1.84
N PHE A 165 4.83 -18.59 -1.40
CA PHE A 165 5.54 -19.74 -2.01
C PHE A 165 4.79 -21.05 -1.79
N SER A 166 4.16 -21.26 -0.63
CA SER A 166 3.31 -22.43 -0.39
C SER A 166 2.10 -22.47 -1.31
N ARG A 167 1.43 -21.32 -1.56
CA ARG A 167 0.32 -21.24 -2.54
C ARG A 167 0.77 -21.51 -3.97
N MET A 168 1.95 -21.03 -4.34
CA MET A 168 2.53 -21.16 -5.69
C MET A 168 3.43 -22.41 -5.83
N SER A 169 3.33 -23.38 -4.92
CA SER A 169 4.12 -24.62 -4.99
C SER A 169 3.64 -25.54 -6.10
N ASP A 170 2.36 -25.48 -6.45
CA ASP A 170 1.79 -26.20 -7.60
C ASP A 170 2.01 -25.38 -8.88
N PRO A 171 2.68 -25.93 -9.92
CA PRO A 171 2.88 -25.25 -11.20
C PRO A 171 1.58 -24.78 -11.88
N GLU A 172 0.46 -25.46 -11.63
CA GLU A 172 -0.84 -25.14 -12.23
C GLU A 172 -1.63 -24.10 -11.41
N ALA A 173 -1.17 -23.72 -10.21
CA ALA A 173 -1.89 -22.78 -9.35
C ALA A 173 -1.96 -21.39 -9.97
N SER A 174 -3.17 -20.93 -10.32
CA SER A 174 -3.37 -19.57 -10.85
C SER A 174 -3.08 -18.51 -9.76
N PRO A 175 -2.33 -17.44 -10.08
CA PRO A 175 -1.98 -16.42 -9.11
C PRO A 175 -3.24 -15.67 -8.72
N ILE A 176 -3.52 -15.60 -7.43
CA ILE A 176 -4.72 -14.94 -6.89
C ILE A 176 -4.44 -13.49 -6.49
N CYS A 177 -3.18 -13.15 -6.21
CA CYS A 177 -2.75 -11.82 -5.79
C CYS A 177 -1.44 -11.36 -6.46
N PHE A 178 -1.00 -10.15 -6.13
CA PHE A 178 0.21 -9.54 -6.70
C PHE A 178 1.50 -10.32 -6.40
N ILE A 179 1.72 -10.74 -5.15
CA ILE A 179 2.96 -11.45 -4.80
C ILE A 179 3.04 -12.83 -5.48
N ASP A 180 1.89 -13.44 -5.77
CA ASP A 180 1.84 -14.70 -6.54
C ASP A 180 2.24 -14.47 -8.02
N ASP A 181 1.79 -13.36 -8.62
CA ASP A 181 2.22 -12.95 -9.96
C ASP A 181 3.73 -12.71 -10.02
N LEU A 182 4.32 -12.13 -8.97
CA LEU A 182 5.76 -11.91 -8.88
C LEU A 182 6.53 -13.24 -8.80
N ILE A 183 6.05 -14.20 -7.99
CA ILE A 183 6.64 -15.54 -7.89
C ILE A 183 6.63 -16.24 -9.26
N ARG A 184 5.49 -16.18 -9.98
CA ARG A 184 5.38 -16.76 -11.32
C ARG A 184 6.33 -16.14 -12.35
N ARG A 185 6.69 -14.87 -12.16
CA ARG A 185 7.69 -14.16 -12.98
C ARG A 185 9.14 -14.46 -12.56
N GLY A 186 9.36 -15.39 -11.63
CA GLY A 186 10.68 -15.84 -11.21
C GLY A 186 11.36 -14.95 -10.15
N LYS A 187 10.60 -14.10 -9.45
CA LYS A 187 11.15 -13.30 -8.35
C LYS A 187 11.55 -14.19 -7.17
N ASN A 188 12.69 -13.88 -6.56
CA ASN A 188 13.21 -14.68 -5.45
C ASN A 188 12.54 -14.26 -4.12
N ARG A 189 12.79 -15.01 -3.05
CA ARG A 189 12.18 -14.76 -1.75
C ARG A 189 12.48 -13.38 -1.15
N ARG A 190 13.68 -12.83 -1.37
CA ARG A 190 14.02 -11.47 -0.92
C ARG A 190 13.21 -10.42 -1.68
N ASP A 191 13.04 -10.60 -2.97
CA ASP A 191 12.22 -9.69 -3.80
C ASP A 191 10.76 -9.68 -3.32
N ILE A 192 10.20 -10.85 -2.98
CA ILE A 192 8.84 -10.94 -2.43
C ILE A 192 8.73 -10.26 -1.07
N MET A 193 9.70 -10.45 -0.17
CA MET A 193 9.72 -9.75 1.12
C MET A 193 9.77 -8.22 0.96
N ASN A 194 10.57 -7.73 0.01
CA ASN A 194 10.66 -6.32 -0.35
C ASN A 194 9.34 -5.80 -0.97
N ALA A 195 8.67 -6.62 -1.79
CA ALA A 195 7.39 -6.31 -2.39
C ALA A 195 6.27 -6.18 -1.33
N VAL A 196 6.30 -6.98 -0.27
CA VAL A 196 5.34 -6.91 0.85
C VAL A 196 5.38 -5.52 1.52
N THR A 197 6.55 -5.07 1.97
CA THR A 197 6.64 -3.78 2.69
C THR A 197 6.41 -2.57 1.80
N SER A 198 6.90 -2.60 0.56
CA SER A 198 6.64 -1.52 -0.40
C SER A 198 5.15 -1.38 -0.73
N THR A 199 4.45 -2.50 -0.94
CA THR A 199 3.01 -2.48 -1.24
C THR A 199 2.20 -1.97 -0.06
N LEU A 200 2.49 -2.44 1.16
CA LEU A 200 1.78 -2.00 2.36
C LEU A 200 2.02 -0.51 2.66
N SER A 201 3.24 -0.03 2.45
CA SER A 201 3.58 1.38 2.68
C SER A 201 2.93 2.29 1.65
N ALA A 202 2.90 1.88 0.38
CA ALA A 202 2.32 2.67 -0.70
C ALA A 202 0.77 2.70 -0.66
N GLY A 203 0.18 1.54 -0.36
CA GLY A 203 -1.27 1.36 -0.48
C GLY A 203 -2.07 1.89 0.70
N LYS A 204 -1.49 1.90 1.92
CA LYS A 204 -2.23 2.18 3.16
C LYS A 204 -2.44 3.67 3.42
N ASP A 205 -1.39 4.40 3.78
CA ASP A 205 -1.53 5.74 4.35
C ASP A 205 -2.13 6.80 3.39
N PRO A 206 -1.72 6.87 2.10
CA PRO A 206 -2.24 7.88 1.18
C PRO A 206 -3.73 7.71 0.92
N SER A 207 -4.19 6.46 0.77
CA SER A 207 -5.59 6.13 0.47
C SER A 207 -6.48 6.37 1.68
N ALA A 208 -6.05 5.93 2.87
CA ALA A 208 -6.79 6.16 4.12
C ALA A 208 -6.98 7.66 4.38
N THR A 209 -5.92 8.46 4.21
CA THR A 209 -5.96 9.92 4.34
C THR A 209 -6.91 10.55 3.32
N THR A 210 -6.84 10.12 2.05
CA THR A 210 -7.70 10.64 0.99
C THR A 210 -9.18 10.35 1.29
N LEU A 211 -9.51 9.13 1.73
CA LEU A 211 -10.86 8.76 2.13
C LEU A 211 -11.35 9.60 3.31
N ALA A 212 -10.52 9.78 4.35
CA ALA A 212 -10.86 10.61 5.49
C ALA A 212 -11.22 12.05 5.08
N PHE A 213 -10.39 12.68 4.24
CA PHE A 213 -10.66 14.02 3.71
C PHE A 213 -11.91 14.05 2.82
N ALA A 214 -12.09 13.06 1.95
CA ALA A 214 -13.25 12.99 1.07
C ALA A 214 -14.55 12.90 1.89
N PHE A 215 -14.62 12.01 2.88
CA PHE A 215 -15.78 11.88 3.75
C PHE A 215 -16.04 13.15 4.56
N TYR A 216 -14.99 13.77 5.11
CA TYR A 216 -15.10 15.04 5.82
C TYR A 216 -15.68 16.15 4.93
N GLU A 217 -15.19 16.28 3.70
CA GLU A 217 -15.64 17.32 2.76
C GLU A 217 -17.06 17.05 2.23
N ILE A 218 -17.44 15.78 2.04
CA ILE A 218 -18.80 15.35 1.64
C ILE A 218 -19.80 15.61 2.78
N ALA A 219 -19.45 15.27 4.02
CA ALA A 219 -20.30 15.49 5.19
C ALA A 219 -20.67 16.97 5.37
N LYS A 220 -19.75 17.88 5.02
CA LYS A 220 -19.97 19.34 5.07
C LYS A 220 -20.79 19.90 3.91
N ARG A 221 -21.02 19.11 2.84
CA ARG A 221 -21.70 19.57 1.63
C ARG A 221 -22.86 18.64 1.24
N PRO A 222 -24.03 18.79 1.88
CA PRO A 222 -25.20 17.94 1.61
C PRO A 222 -25.64 17.91 0.13
N HIS A 223 -25.46 19.02 -0.59
CA HIS A 223 -25.78 19.11 -2.02
C HIS A 223 -24.88 18.20 -2.88
N VAL A 224 -23.59 18.07 -2.53
CA VAL A 224 -22.66 17.14 -3.21
C VAL A 224 -23.07 15.71 -2.91
N PHE A 225 -23.39 15.39 -1.65
CA PHE A 225 -23.86 14.07 -1.27
C PHE A 225 -25.15 13.67 -1.99
N ALA A 226 -26.12 14.59 -2.11
CA ALA A 226 -27.36 14.35 -2.86
C ALA A 226 -27.09 14.06 -4.34
N LYS A 227 -26.17 14.81 -4.96
CA LYS A 227 -25.75 14.58 -6.35
C LYS A 227 -25.09 13.21 -6.52
N MET A 228 -24.14 12.85 -5.65
CA MET A 228 -23.48 11.54 -5.67
C MET A 228 -24.50 10.40 -5.54
N LYS A 229 -25.49 10.54 -4.66
CA LYS A 229 -26.55 9.54 -4.48
C LYS A 229 -27.40 9.38 -5.74
N ALA A 230 -27.72 10.47 -6.42
CA ALA A 230 -28.47 10.43 -7.69
C ALA A 230 -27.66 9.74 -8.80
N GLU A 231 -26.35 10.04 -8.92
CA GLU A 231 -25.47 9.41 -9.89
C GLU A 231 -25.37 7.89 -9.67
N VAL A 232 -25.21 7.43 -8.41
CA VAL A 232 -25.17 6.00 -8.08
C VAL A 232 -26.49 5.31 -8.43
N GLN A 233 -27.63 5.96 -8.19
CA GLN A 233 -28.94 5.41 -8.56
C GLN A 233 -29.06 5.26 -10.07
N GLU A 234 -28.71 6.29 -10.85
CA GLU A 234 -28.75 6.25 -12.31
C GLU A 234 -27.89 5.10 -12.87
N GLN A 235 -26.67 4.92 -12.36
CA GLN A 235 -25.78 3.84 -12.79
C GLN A 235 -26.32 2.46 -12.43
N ARG A 236 -26.90 2.28 -11.23
CA ARG A 236 -27.56 1.00 -10.87
C ARG A 236 -28.73 0.67 -11.80
N HIS A 237 -29.48 1.67 -12.25
CA HIS A 237 -30.53 1.46 -13.25
C HIS A 237 -29.95 1.04 -14.60
N ARG A 238 -28.93 1.74 -15.10
CA ARG A 238 -28.26 1.39 -16.38
C ARG A 238 -27.71 -0.04 -16.39
N VAL A 239 -27.05 -0.46 -15.31
CA VAL A 239 -26.48 -1.82 -15.20
C VAL A 239 -27.58 -2.88 -15.25
N LYS A 240 -28.73 -2.66 -14.58
CA LYS A 240 -29.87 -3.59 -14.64
C LYS A 240 -30.43 -3.73 -16.06
N TYR A 241 -30.59 -2.63 -16.80
CA TYR A 241 -31.10 -2.67 -18.18
C TYR A 241 -30.18 -3.43 -19.15
N THR A 242 -28.85 -3.41 -18.94
CA THR A 242 -27.91 -4.21 -19.74
C THR A 242 -27.89 -5.69 -19.40
N THR A 243 -28.22 -6.10 -18.17
CA THR A 243 -28.34 -7.52 -17.78
C THR A 243 -29.66 -8.16 -18.20
N ASP A 244 -30.74 -7.39 -18.39
CA ASP A 244 -32.05 -7.90 -18.79
C ASP A 244 -32.20 -8.06 -20.33
N LEU A 245 -31.19 -7.66 -21.11
CA LEU A 245 -31.16 -7.72 -22.58
C LEU A 245 -30.12 -8.72 -23.13
N GLY A 246 -29.51 -9.55 -22.26
CA GLY A 246 -28.49 -10.55 -22.60
C GLY A 246 -28.95 -11.98 -22.35
#